data_AF-A0A645EWH4-F1
#
_entry.id   AF-A0A645EWH4-F1
#
_cell.length_a   1.000
_cell.length_b   1.000
_cell.length_c   1.000
_cell.angle_alpha   90.00
_cell.angle_beta   90.00
_cell.angle_gamma   90.00
#
_symmetry.space_group_name_H-M   'P 1'
#
loop_
_entity.id
_entity.type
_entity.pdbx_description
1 polymer ?
#
loop_
_entity_poly.entity_id
_entity_poly.type
_entity_poly.pdbx_seq_one_letter_code
_entity_poly.pdbx_strand_id
1 'polypeptide(L)'
;MRGVLVRQGNILVGGDSFLAEYFTERRFSTWCIGEIHVSNLVKVNARRDGFEHTEELEAIIEQFGLLGGHLSKIIREYSSRRSKEHSVLHVKRKLELLQEKNIVLDLNHKEELLKTVSRLNKNQSADVLCNIEILDDLLVNKNLKILNPMDLVQMIFKVIQEELKDPLLTSKLLTSVTNRIF
;
A
#
# COMPACT_ATOMS: atom_id res chain seq x y z
N MET A 1 13.75 -6.44 -22.15
CA MET A 1 14.26 -5.07 -22.30
C MET A 1 13.89 -4.31 -21.04
N ARG A 2 14.86 -3.63 -20.41
CA ARG A 2 14.68 -2.79 -19.21
C ARG A 2 15.45 -1.50 -19.46
N GLY A 3 15.01 -0.40 -18.87
CA GLY A 3 15.71 0.87 -19.02
C GLY A 3 15.47 1.57 -20.36
N VAL A 4 16.04 2.76 -20.46
CA VAL A 4 16.06 3.58 -21.67
C VAL A 4 17.40 3.37 -22.36
N LEU A 5 17.36 2.81 -23.56
CA LEU A 5 18.55 2.54 -24.37
C LEU A 5 18.98 3.79 -25.11
N VAL A 6 20.29 4.01 -25.24
CA VAL A 6 20.83 5.14 -26.01
C VAL A 6 21.55 4.61 -27.24
N ARG A 7 21.24 5.17 -28.39
CA ARG A 7 21.82 4.76 -29.67
C ARG A 7 22.32 5.95 -30.46
N GLN A 8 23.31 5.67 -31.29
CA GLN A 8 23.73 6.57 -32.34
C GLN A 8 23.80 5.78 -33.65
N GLY A 9 22.98 6.18 -34.62
CA GLY A 9 22.71 5.35 -35.80
C GLY A 9 22.21 3.96 -35.38
N ASN A 10 22.91 2.91 -35.81
CA ASN A 10 22.58 1.51 -35.50
C ASN A 10 23.33 0.96 -34.28
N ILE A 11 24.16 1.77 -33.61
CA ILE A 11 25.03 1.33 -32.51
C ILE A 11 24.34 1.62 -31.18
N LEU A 12 24.29 0.61 -30.30
CA LEU A 12 23.95 0.79 -28.89
C LEU A 12 25.17 1.36 -28.15
N VAL A 13 24.98 2.47 -27.46
CA VAL A 13 26.02 3.14 -26.68
C VAL A 13 25.77 2.89 -25.21
N GLY A 14 26.77 2.37 -24.50
CA GLY A 14 26.63 1.99 -23.11
C GLY A 14 25.79 0.73 -22.93
N GLY A 15 24.69 0.84 -22.20
CA GLY A 15 23.81 -0.28 -21.85
C GLY A 15 22.47 0.17 -21.30
N ASP A 16 21.71 -0.75 -20.72
CA ASP A 16 20.38 -0.51 -20.15
C ASP A 16 20.38 0.44 -18.94
N SER A 17 21.51 0.52 -18.23
CA SER A 17 21.70 1.42 -17.10
C SER A 17 22.38 2.74 -17.43
N PHE A 18 22.65 3.05 -18.71
CA PHE A 18 23.42 4.23 -19.10
C PHE A 18 22.81 5.52 -18.55
N LEU A 19 21.49 5.63 -18.61
CA LEU A 19 20.75 6.80 -18.14
C LEU A 19 20.24 6.68 -16.70
N ALA A 20 20.58 5.61 -15.99
CA ALA A 20 19.95 5.28 -14.72
C ALA A 20 20.31 6.24 -13.58
N GLU A 21 21.46 6.91 -13.67
CA GLU A 21 21.92 7.90 -12.69
C GLU A 21 21.16 9.23 -12.73
N TYR A 22 20.50 9.54 -13.85
CA TYR A 22 19.71 10.76 -14.01
C TYR A 22 18.27 10.63 -13.49
N PHE A 23 17.91 9.47 -12.96
CA PHE A 23 16.71 9.30 -12.16
C PHE A 23 17.02 9.61 -10.70
N THR A 24 16.03 10.12 -9.96
CA THR A 24 16.16 10.35 -8.50
C THR A 24 16.56 9.08 -7.73
N GLU A 25 16.15 7.91 -8.21
CA GLU A 25 16.59 6.60 -7.72
C GLU A 25 16.94 5.72 -8.91
N ARG A 26 18.13 5.11 -8.91
CA ARG A 26 18.63 4.30 -10.05
C ARG A 26 17.64 3.21 -10.50
N ARG A 27 16.91 2.60 -9.55
CA ARG A 27 15.90 1.56 -9.84
C ARG A 27 14.70 2.06 -10.63
N PHE A 28 14.43 3.35 -10.69
CA PHE A 28 13.30 3.88 -11.46
C PHE A 28 13.51 3.75 -12.96
N SER A 29 14.76 3.77 -13.42
CA SER A 29 15.10 3.47 -14.81
C SER A 29 14.52 2.14 -15.30
N THR A 30 14.43 1.10 -14.45
CA THR A 30 13.92 -0.22 -14.86
C THR A 30 12.42 -0.25 -15.17
N TRP A 31 11.68 0.79 -14.74
CA TRP A 31 10.25 0.95 -15.02
C TRP A 31 10.00 1.69 -16.33
N CYS A 32 11.03 2.31 -16.89
CA CYS A 32 10.98 2.97 -18.18
C CYS A 32 11.54 2.01 -19.24
N ILE A 33 10.83 1.87 -20.36
CA ILE A 33 11.28 1.09 -21.52
C ILE A 33 11.21 2.02 -22.72
N GLY A 34 12.34 2.23 -23.38
CA GLY A 34 12.42 3.10 -24.53
C GLY A 34 13.80 3.14 -25.15
N GLU A 35 13.92 3.91 -26.22
CA GLU A 35 15.14 4.09 -27.00
C GLU A 35 15.28 5.56 -27.38
N ILE A 36 16.47 6.12 -27.17
CA ILE A 36 16.82 7.49 -27.51
C ILE A 36 17.93 7.45 -28.55
N HIS A 37 17.68 8.10 -29.69
CA HIS A 37 18.68 8.26 -30.74
C HIS A 37 19.36 9.62 -30.61
N VAL A 38 20.67 9.58 -30.41
CA VAL A 38 21.53 10.76 -30.29
C VAL A 38 22.11 11.09 -31.66
N SER A 39 22.15 12.40 -31.97
CA SER A 39 22.71 12.93 -33.21
C SER A 39 24.19 12.57 -33.38
N ASN A 40 24.67 12.51 -34.62
CA ASN A 40 26.07 12.28 -34.96
C ASN A 40 27.01 13.42 -34.55
N LEU A 41 26.47 14.54 -34.05
CA LEU A 41 27.25 15.66 -33.51
C LEU A 41 27.99 15.27 -32.22
N VAL A 42 27.42 14.37 -31.42
CA VAL A 42 28.06 13.88 -30.21
C VAL A 42 28.96 12.71 -30.56
N LYS A 43 30.23 12.73 -30.19
CA LYS A 43 31.14 11.62 -30.52
C LYS A 43 31.01 10.49 -29.50
N VAL A 44 30.85 9.26 -29.98
CA VAL A 44 30.93 8.06 -29.14
C VAL A 44 32.40 7.76 -28.85
N ASN A 45 32.72 7.38 -27.62
CA ASN A 45 34.08 7.05 -27.24
C ASN A 45 34.56 5.74 -27.91
N ALA A 46 35.87 5.51 -27.92
CA ALA A 46 36.44 4.33 -28.60
C ALA A 46 35.91 2.98 -28.07
N ARG A 47 35.48 2.93 -26.79
CA ARG A 47 34.94 1.73 -26.14
C ARG A 47 33.44 1.51 -26.38
N ARG A 48 32.74 2.51 -26.93
CA ARG A 48 31.27 2.54 -27.14
C ARG A 48 30.46 2.35 -25.86
N ASP A 49 31.07 2.58 -24.70
CA ASP A 49 30.40 2.54 -23.40
C ASP A 49 29.85 3.92 -22.98
N GLY A 50 30.18 4.97 -23.73
CA GLY A 50 29.67 6.33 -23.53
C GLY A 50 30.06 7.27 -24.66
N PHE A 51 29.93 8.56 -24.39
CA PHE A 51 30.26 9.64 -25.33
C PHE A 51 31.47 10.44 -24.84
N GLU A 52 32.13 11.12 -25.77
CA GLU A 52 33.15 12.13 -25.46
C GLU A 52 32.50 13.35 -24.80
N HIS A 53 33.17 13.89 -23.79
CA HIS A 53 32.68 15.05 -23.06
C HIS A 53 32.71 16.29 -23.95
N THR A 54 31.53 16.78 -24.30
CA THR A 54 31.28 17.86 -25.26
C THR A 54 30.09 18.68 -24.77
N GLU A 55 30.02 19.95 -25.15
CA GLU A 55 28.91 20.84 -24.75
C GLU A 55 27.55 20.29 -25.23
N GLU A 56 27.52 19.66 -26.42
CA GLU A 56 26.30 19.04 -26.95
C GLU A 56 25.83 17.84 -26.12
N LEU A 57 26.77 17.04 -25.61
CA LEU A 57 26.45 15.92 -24.72
C LEU A 57 25.90 16.44 -23.39
N GLU A 58 26.52 17.47 -22.82
CA GLU A 58 26.07 18.06 -21.55
C GLU A 58 24.64 18.57 -21.66
N ALA A 59 24.31 19.28 -22.73
CA ALA A 59 22.95 19.76 -22.98
C ALA A 59 21.93 18.61 -23.07
N ILE A 60 22.28 17.51 -23.74
CA ILE A 60 21.41 16.32 -23.84
C ILE A 60 21.22 15.68 -22.46
N ILE A 61 22.30 15.54 -21.68
CA ILE A 61 22.26 14.96 -20.35
C ILE A 61 21.43 15.83 -19.40
N GLU A 62 21.55 17.15 -19.46
CA GLU A 62 20.75 18.07 -18.66
C GLU A 62 19.25 17.90 -18.94
N GLN A 63 18.87 17.90 -20.23
CA GLN A 63 17.48 17.67 -20.63
C GLN A 63 16.97 16.30 -20.18
N PHE A 64 17.81 15.27 -20.29
CA PHE A 64 17.46 13.95 -19.79
C PHE A 64 17.33 13.94 -18.26
N GLY A 65 18.15 14.69 -17.52
CA GLY A 65 18.04 14.85 -16.07
C GLY A 65 16.69 15.43 -15.65
N LEU A 66 16.21 16.45 -16.37
CA LEU A 66 14.88 17.03 -16.15
C LEU A 66 13.78 15.98 -16.41
N LEU A 67 13.88 15.24 -17.52
CA LEU A 67 12.94 14.17 -17.86
C LEU A 67 12.97 13.03 -16.84
N GLY A 68 14.16 12.58 -16.43
CA GLY A 68 14.38 11.54 -15.44
C GLY A 68 13.79 11.93 -14.09
N GLY A 69 13.99 13.17 -13.66
CA GLY A 69 13.35 13.72 -12.46
C GLY A 69 11.82 13.74 -12.55
N HIS A 70 11.27 14.12 -13.70
CA HIS A 70 9.82 14.10 -13.93
C HIS A 70 9.25 12.67 -13.90
N LEU A 71 9.88 11.73 -14.61
CA LEU A 71 9.48 10.32 -14.65
C LEU A 71 9.58 9.68 -13.26
N SER A 72 10.64 9.97 -12.52
CA SER A 72 10.81 9.57 -11.11
C SER A 72 9.63 10.00 -10.24
N LYS A 73 9.18 11.25 -10.38
CA LYS A 73 8.03 11.78 -9.62
C LYS A 73 6.75 10.99 -9.94
N ILE A 74 6.48 10.77 -11.23
CA ILE A 74 5.33 9.97 -11.67
C ILE A 74 5.40 8.56 -11.06
N ILE A 75 6.53 7.86 -11.20
CA ILE A 75 6.70 6.51 -10.65
C ILE A 75 6.44 6.49 -9.13
N ARG A 76 6.93 7.50 -8.40
CA ARG A 76 6.73 7.60 -6.95
C ARG A 76 5.27 7.84 -6.58
N GLU A 77 4.56 8.67 -7.32
CA GLU A 77 3.12 8.91 -7.16
C GLU A 77 2.32 7.63 -7.40
N TYR A 78 2.57 6.92 -8.49
CA TYR A 78 1.94 5.63 -8.79
C TYR A 78 2.21 4.59 -7.72
N SER A 79 3.46 4.45 -7.29
CA SER A 79 3.85 3.51 -6.24
C SER A 79 3.16 3.82 -4.91
N SER A 80 3.09 5.11 -4.54
CA SER A 80 2.43 5.57 -3.31
C SER A 80 0.93 5.37 -3.37
N ARG A 81 0.29 5.64 -4.51
CA ARG A 81 -1.13 5.38 -4.75
C ARG A 81 -1.45 3.89 -4.60
N ARG A 82 -0.72 3.02 -5.30
CA ARG A 82 -0.88 1.56 -5.23
C ARG A 82 -0.72 1.01 -3.81
N SER A 83 0.26 1.52 -3.05
CA SER A 83 0.47 1.12 -1.65
C SER A 83 -0.75 1.44 -0.77
N LYS A 84 -1.34 2.63 -0.97
CA LYS A 84 -2.58 3.04 -0.28
C LYS A 84 -3.76 2.16 -0.70
N GLU A 85 -3.94 1.91 -1.99
CA GLU A 85 -4.99 1.01 -2.52
C GLU A 85 -4.88 -0.39 -1.92
N HIS A 86 -3.68 -0.96 -1.83
CA HIS A 86 -3.47 -2.25 -1.16
C HIS A 86 -3.84 -2.21 0.32
N SER A 87 -3.57 -1.11 1.01
CA SER A 87 -3.93 -0.94 2.42
C SER A 87 -5.46 -0.90 2.59
N VAL A 88 -6.16 -0.17 1.71
CA VAL A 88 -7.64 -0.13 1.67
C VAL A 88 -8.20 -1.53 1.41
N LEU A 89 -7.70 -2.23 0.39
CA LEU A 89 -8.18 -3.56 0.03
C LEU A 89 -7.93 -4.58 1.15
N HIS A 90 -6.79 -4.46 1.85
CA HIS A 90 -6.49 -5.31 3.00
C HIS A 90 -7.50 -5.12 4.13
N VAL A 91 -7.82 -3.87 4.48
CA VAL A 91 -8.84 -3.56 5.50
C VAL A 91 -10.22 -4.07 5.07
N LYS A 92 -10.61 -3.86 3.81
CA LYS A 92 -11.86 -4.38 3.26
C LYS A 92 -11.99 -5.89 3.42
N ARG A 93 -10.96 -6.63 3.00
CA ARG A 93 -10.92 -8.08 3.15
C ARG A 93 -11.01 -8.52 4.60
N LYS A 94 -10.33 -7.82 5.52
CA LYS A 94 -10.42 -8.10 6.96
C LYS A 94 -11.85 -7.93 7.47
N LEU A 95 -12.55 -6.87 7.06
CA LEU A 95 -13.94 -6.62 7.43
C LEU A 95 -14.90 -7.67 6.86
N GLU A 96 -14.76 -8.03 5.58
CA GLU A 96 -15.54 -9.10 4.94
C GLU A 96 -15.38 -10.43 5.71
N LEU A 97 -14.15 -10.81 6.08
CA LEU A 97 -13.90 -12.01 6.87
C LEU A 97 -14.51 -11.97 8.27
N LEU A 98 -14.52 -10.80 8.91
CA LEU A 98 -15.14 -10.62 10.23
C LEU A 98 -16.67 -10.73 10.15
N GLN A 99 -17.26 -10.22 9.07
CA GLN A 99 -18.69 -10.37 8.77
C GLN A 99 -19.06 -11.83 8.52
N GLU A 100 -18.32 -12.53 7.65
CA GLU A 100 -18.55 -13.95 7.35
C GLU A 100 -18.46 -14.84 8.60
N LYS A 101 -17.50 -14.55 9.48
CA LYS A 101 -17.29 -15.30 10.72
C LYS A 101 -18.22 -14.86 11.86
N ASN A 102 -19.08 -13.86 11.64
CA ASN A 102 -19.96 -13.27 12.65
C ASN A 102 -19.23 -12.91 13.96
N ILE A 103 -17.98 -12.45 13.83
CA ILE A 103 -17.12 -12.12 14.98
C ILE A 103 -17.52 -10.73 15.50
N VAL A 104 -17.85 -10.69 16.79
CA VAL A 104 -18.12 -9.47 17.55
C VAL A 104 -16.84 -8.64 17.65
N LEU A 105 -16.87 -7.40 17.17
CA LEU A 105 -15.75 -6.48 17.28
C LEU A 105 -15.82 -5.71 18.61
N ASP A 106 -14.71 -5.67 19.33
CA ASP A 106 -14.55 -4.77 20.48
C ASP A 106 -14.62 -3.29 20.03
N LEU A 107 -15.14 -2.44 20.90
CA LEU A 107 -15.30 -1.00 20.69
C LEU A 107 -13.98 -0.32 20.28
N ASN A 108 -12.88 -0.69 20.93
CA ASN A 108 -11.56 -0.12 20.63
C ASN A 108 -11.10 -0.48 19.21
N HIS A 109 -11.40 -1.71 18.77
CA HIS A 109 -11.03 -2.18 17.44
C HIS A 109 -11.86 -1.49 16.36
N LYS A 110 -13.13 -1.16 16.65
CA LYS A 110 -13.97 -0.34 15.76
C LYS A 110 -13.41 1.07 15.61
N GLU A 111 -13.02 1.71 16.72
CA GLU A 111 -12.43 3.05 16.68
C GLU A 111 -11.11 3.09 15.90
N GLU A 112 -10.26 2.08 16.05
CA GLU A 112 -8.99 1.97 15.31
C GLU A 112 -9.23 1.84 13.79
N LEU A 113 -10.24 1.08 13.39
CA LEU A 113 -10.64 0.94 11.99
C LEU A 113 -11.19 2.26 11.44
N LEU A 114 -12.05 2.97 12.17
CA LEU A 114 -12.56 4.28 11.76
C LEU A 114 -11.45 5.33 11.63
N LYS A 115 -10.46 5.32 12.54
CA LYS A 115 -9.26 6.17 12.43
C LYS A 115 -8.43 5.81 11.20
N THR A 116 -8.34 4.53 10.85
CA THR A 116 -7.65 4.07 9.65
C THR A 116 -8.36 4.51 8.37
N VAL A 117 -9.67 4.31 8.28
CA VAL A 117 -10.51 4.70 7.13
C VAL A 117 -10.50 6.22 6.93
N SER A 118 -10.66 7.00 7.99
CA SER A 118 -10.62 8.48 7.92
C SER A 118 -9.26 9.03 7.50
N ARG A 119 -8.15 8.34 7.82
CA ARG A 119 -6.81 8.68 7.28
C ARG A 119 -6.70 8.37 5.79
N LEU A 120 -7.36 7.31 5.32
CA LEU A 120 -7.35 6.92 3.92
C LEU A 120 -8.16 7.92 3.06
N ASN A 121 -9.28 8.44 3.58
CA ASN A 121 -10.21 9.32 2.85
C ASN A 121 -9.63 10.69 2.42
N LYS A 122 -8.61 11.23 3.12
CA LYS A 122 -8.23 12.65 2.98
C LYS A 122 -7.59 13.09 1.65
N ASN A 123 -7.19 12.22 0.72
CA ASN A 123 -6.45 12.62 -0.49
C ASN A 123 -6.55 11.58 -1.64
N GLN A 124 -7.75 11.20 -2.09
CA GLN A 124 -7.90 10.03 -2.97
C GLN A 124 -8.55 10.27 -4.34
N SER A 125 -8.17 9.41 -5.29
CA SER A 125 -8.75 9.26 -6.62
C SER A 125 -10.17 8.67 -6.52
N ALA A 126 -11.06 8.97 -7.48
CA ALA A 126 -12.48 8.60 -7.44
C ALA A 126 -12.75 7.10 -7.15
N ASP A 127 -11.94 6.19 -7.71
CA ASP A 127 -12.10 4.74 -7.51
C ASP A 127 -11.79 4.28 -6.07
N VAL A 128 -10.89 4.98 -5.38
CA VAL A 128 -10.53 4.64 -3.99
C VAL A 128 -11.54 5.26 -3.03
N LEU A 129 -12.10 6.43 -3.36
CA LEU A 129 -13.22 7.02 -2.64
C LEU A 129 -14.45 6.10 -2.68
N CYS A 130 -14.80 5.52 -3.84
CA CYS A 130 -15.88 4.54 -3.94
C CYS A 130 -15.64 3.31 -3.04
N ASN A 131 -14.41 2.81 -2.96
CA ASN A 131 -14.08 1.72 -2.05
C ASN A 131 -14.16 2.12 -0.57
N ILE A 132 -13.89 3.38 -0.23
CA ILE A 132 -14.03 3.89 1.13
C ILE A 132 -15.50 4.11 1.49
N GLU A 133 -16.33 4.62 0.59
CA GLU A 133 -17.78 4.72 0.80
C GLU A 133 -18.39 3.35 1.09
N ILE A 134 -17.97 2.32 0.34
CA ILE A 134 -18.36 0.93 0.60
C ILE A 134 -17.88 0.46 1.99
N LEU A 135 -16.70 0.87 2.45
CA LEU A 135 -16.18 0.54 3.78
C LEU A 135 -17.00 1.21 4.90
N ASP A 136 -17.33 2.50 4.73
CA ASP A 136 -18.17 3.24 5.68
C ASP A 136 -19.57 2.63 5.75
N ASP A 137 -20.17 2.27 4.61
CA ASP A 137 -21.44 1.55 4.57
C ASP A 137 -21.36 0.17 5.26
N LEU A 138 -20.26 -0.58 5.07
CA LEU A 138 -20.07 -1.87 5.75
C LEU A 138 -19.87 -1.72 7.26
N LEU A 139 -19.31 -0.60 7.72
CA LEU A 139 -19.09 -0.29 9.14
C LEU A 139 -20.33 0.29 9.83
N VAL A 140 -21.18 1.02 9.09
CA VAL A 140 -22.36 1.74 9.59
C VAL A 140 -23.66 0.96 9.38
N ASN A 141 -23.88 0.38 8.19
CA ASN A 141 -25.16 -0.23 7.80
C ASN A 141 -25.25 -1.74 8.06
N LYS A 142 -24.13 -2.46 8.19
CA LYS A 142 -24.14 -3.86 8.64
C LYS A 142 -23.63 -3.93 10.06
N ASN A 143 -24.56 -4.15 10.99
CA ASN A 143 -24.35 -4.42 12.42
C ASN A 143 -23.26 -5.49 12.68
N LEU A 144 -21.98 -5.12 12.57
CA LEU A 144 -20.94 -5.75 13.37
C LEU A 144 -21.37 -5.48 14.81
N LYS A 145 -21.98 -6.48 15.45
CA LYS A 145 -22.49 -6.36 16.82
C LYS A 145 -21.36 -5.82 17.68
N ILE A 146 -21.51 -4.58 18.12
CA ILE A 146 -20.70 -4.01 19.18
C ILE A 146 -21.30 -4.59 20.45
N LEU A 147 -20.60 -5.49 21.13
CA LEU A 147 -20.95 -5.79 22.50
C LEU A 147 -20.21 -4.78 23.36
N ASN A 148 -20.92 -4.06 24.23
CA ASN A 148 -20.23 -3.45 25.37
C ASN A 148 -19.50 -4.57 26.14
N PRO A 149 -18.40 -4.28 26.84
CA PRO A 149 -17.74 -5.25 27.70
C PRO A 149 -18.72 -5.97 28.64
N MET A 150 -19.74 -5.22 29.12
CA MET A 150 -20.82 -5.75 29.96
C MET A 150 -21.73 -6.76 29.22
N ASP A 151 -22.03 -6.52 27.94
CA ASP A 151 -22.81 -7.43 27.12
C ASP A 151 -22.02 -8.72 26.83
N LEU A 152 -20.69 -8.63 26.73
CA LEU A 152 -19.77 -9.76 26.56
C LEU A 152 -19.74 -10.61 27.82
N VAL A 153 -19.68 -9.97 28.99
CA VAL A 153 -19.85 -10.64 30.29
C VAL A 153 -21.21 -11.33 30.37
N GLN A 154 -22.30 -10.66 30.01
CA GLN A 154 -23.65 -11.27 30.06
C GLN A 154 -23.83 -12.39 29.04
N MET A 155 -23.25 -12.29 27.85
CA MET A 155 -23.31 -13.35 26.84
C MET A 155 -22.49 -14.57 27.27
N ILE A 156 -21.28 -14.37 27.81
CA ILE A 156 -20.50 -15.44 28.43
C ILE A 156 -21.26 -16.06 29.60
N PHE A 157 -21.88 -15.25 30.45
CA PHE A 157 -22.69 -15.75 31.57
C PHE A 157 -23.88 -16.58 31.09
N LYS A 158 -24.55 -16.17 30.03
CA LYS A 158 -25.71 -16.86 29.46
C LYS A 158 -25.32 -18.18 28.78
N VAL A 159 -24.21 -18.18 28.03
CA VAL A 159 -23.64 -19.40 27.43
C VAL A 159 -23.17 -20.37 28.53
N ILE A 160 -22.53 -19.88 29.59
CA ILE A 160 -22.16 -20.69 30.75
C ILE A 160 -23.41 -21.24 31.44
N GLN A 161 -24.48 -20.47 31.61
CA GLN A 161 -25.74 -20.95 32.22
C GLN A 161 -26.47 -22.00 31.36
N GLU A 162 -26.37 -21.89 30.03
CA GLU A 162 -26.97 -22.87 29.11
C GLU A 162 -26.16 -24.17 29.01
N GLU A 163 -24.83 -24.09 29.08
CA GLU A 163 -23.90 -25.24 29.14
C GLU A 163 -23.89 -25.92 30.52
N LEU A 164 -24.07 -25.15 31.61
CA LEU A 164 -24.10 -25.64 32.98
C LEU A 164 -25.54 -25.90 33.45
N LYS A 165 -26.20 -26.89 32.85
CA LYS A 165 -27.39 -27.53 33.46
C LYS A 165 -27.05 -28.36 34.71
N ASP A 166 -25.77 -28.47 35.06
CA ASP A 166 -25.31 -29.20 36.24
C ASP A 166 -24.93 -28.21 37.38
N PRO A 167 -25.70 -28.15 38.48
CA PRO A 167 -25.59 -27.10 39.52
C PRO A 167 -24.23 -27.04 40.22
N LEU A 168 -23.44 -28.12 40.15
CA LEU A 168 -22.19 -28.26 40.91
C LEU A 168 -21.00 -27.54 40.26
N LEU A 169 -21.01 -27.33 38.94
CA LEU A 169 -19.91 -26.66 38.22
C LEU A 169 -20.02 -25.12 38.32
N THR A 170 -21.26 -24.61 38.41
CA THR A 170 -21.58 -23.17 38.42
C THR A 170 -21.03 -22.48 39.67
N SER A 171 -21.04 -23.16 40.82
CA SER A 171 -20.52 -22.59 42.08
C SER A 171 -18.99 -22.45 42.07
N LYS A 172 -18.26 -23.42 41.50
CA LYS A 172 -16.78 -23.39 41.42
C LYS A 172 -16.26 -22.32 40.45
N LEU A 173 -16.95 -22.08 39.34
CA LEU A 173 -16.57 -21.05 38.36
C LEU A 173 -16.83 -19.63 38.88
N LEU A 174 -17.93 -19.42 39.62
CA LEU A 174 -18.23 -18.12 40.22
C LEU A 174 -17.18 -17.67 41.26
N THR A 175 -16.69 -18.59 42.09
CA THR A 175 -15.65 -18.30 43.08
C THR A 175 -14.29 -17.97 42.44
N SER A 176 -14.01 -18.52 41.25
CA SER A 176 -12.77 -18.28 40.50
C SER A 176 -12.71 -16.91 39.83
N VAL A 177 -13.86 -16.39 39.38
CA VAL A 177 -13.92 -15.11 38.65
C VAL A 177 -13.94 -13.92 39.61
N THR A 178 -14.58 -14.04 40.77
CA THR A 178 -14.61 -12.97 41.78
C THR A 178 -13.24 -12.74 42.45
N ASN A 179 -12.37 -13.75 42.52
CA ASN A 179 -11.03 -13.62 43.09
C ASN A 179 -9.96 -13.06 42.12
N ARG A 180 -10.33 -12.67 40.90
CA ARG A 180 -9.41 -12.09 39.91
C ARG A 180 -9.73 -10.63 39.51
N ILE A 181 -10.69 -9.99 40.18
CA ILE A 181 -11.08 -8.58 39.91
C ILE A 181 -11.01 -7.71 41.18
N PHE A 182 -10.07 -7.99 42.08
CA PHE A 182 -9.57 -7.02 43.05
C PHE A 182 -8.05 -6.94 42.97
#